data_AF-A0A7S0QW36-F1
#
_entry.id   AF-A0A7S0QW36-F1
#
_cell.length_a   1.000
_cell.length_b   1.000
_cell.length_c   1.000
_cell.angle_alpha   90.00
_cell.angle_beta   90.00
_cell.angle_gamma   90.00
#
_symmetry.space_group_name_H-M   'P 1'
#
loop_
_entity.id
_entity.type
_entity.pdbx_description
1 polymer ?
#
loop_
_entity_poly.entity_id
_entity_poly.type
_entity_poly.pdbx_seq_one_letter_code
_entity_poly.pdbx_strand_id
1 'polypeptide(L)'
;GMVDSFHVIDRIHLVISAAESHPDFVCLSIDRSFFYTGFSDDFGPMSLGTVYEFFCVLEKLMIKHETDSIAIQTLPNFRSVTNAVFLVGSYMIMKFSFGIDVVMDKVKNVMAMTVPYRDVSPGIQNFDLSVQDCLNGLIKARSLGWVDFGPDGFDLEEYSHYDSPLNADLHEIVPGKLVAMRGPKEIPNGDQWEDVPQDDGTFGHREFSPEHFVDILQQFNVQAVVRLNDPQYSKQVFIDNGIAVAELCFEDCTSPPVDVAAKFLAIA
;
A
#
# COMPACT_ATOMS: atom_id res chain seq x y z
N GLY A 1 23.87 17.34 17.57
CA GLY A 1 23.94 17.43 19.04
C GLY A 1 22.60 16.97 19.56
N MET A 2 22.60 15.86 20.31
CA MET A 2 21.50 14.93 20.55
C MET A 2 20.89 14.35 19.27
N VAL A 3 21.43 13.18 18.90
CA VAL A 3 20.69 12.21 18.11
C VAL A 3 19.78 11.51 19.12
N ASP A 4 18.48 11.79 19.06
CA ASP A 4 17.54 11.09 19.93
C ASP A 4 17.37 9.67 19.41
N SER A 5 17.97 8.71 20.12
CA SER A 5 17.78 7.28 19.86
C SER A 5 16.79 6.71 20.85
N PHE A 6 15.80 6.01 20.34
CA PHE A 6 14.71 5.43 21.12
C PHE A 6 14.77 3.92 20.96
N HIS A 7 15.03 3.20 22.06
CA HIS A 7 14.93 1.73 22.04
C HIS A 7 13.49 1.32 21.73
N VAL A 8 13.31 0.44 20.76
CA VAL A 8 12.00 -0.07 20.37
C VAL A 8 11.83 -1.51 20.86
N ILE A 9 12.68 -2.41 20.35
CA ILE A 9 12.62 -3.84 20.65
C ILE A 9 13.96 -4.50 20.37
N ASP A 10 14.32 -5.53 21.13
CA ASP A 10 15.59 -6.27 20.98
C ASP A 10 16.80 -5.31 20.88
N ARG A 11 17.50 -5.34 19.75
CA ARG A 11 18.67 -4.49 19.44
C ARG A 11 18.31 -3.37 18.46
N ILE A 12 17.02 -3.10 18.26
CA ILE A 12 16.50 -2.14 17.29
C ILE A 12 16.15 -0.83 17.99
N HIS A 13 16.69 0.25 17.45
CA HIS A 13 16.44 1.62 17.89
C HIS A 13 15.85 2.43 16.74
N LEU A 14 14.88 3.28 17.04
CA LEU A 14 14.44 4.34 16.12
C LEU A 14 15.30 5.59 16.39
N VAL A 15 15.88 6.15 15.33
CA VAL A 15 16.82 7.27 15.42
C VAL A 15 16.37 8.40 14.52
N ILE A 16 16.13 9.57 15.10
CA ILE A 16 15.70 10.76 14.35
C ILE A 16 16.93 11.63 14.08
N SER A 17 17.41 11.65 12.84
CA SER A 17 18.64 12.37 12.47
C SER A 17 18.73 12.59 10.96
N ALA A 18 19.31 13.73 10.57
CA ALA A 18 19.70 13.98 9.18
C ALA A 18 21.09 13.38 8.83
N ALA A 19 21.82 12.85 9.82
CA ALA A 19 23.14 12.26 9.62
C ALA A 19 23.04 10.91 8.90
N GLU A 20 24.00 10.63 8.01
CA GLU A 20 24.05 9.41 7.19
C GLU A 20 24.54 8.17 7.93
N SER A 21 25.15 8.35 9.09
CA SER A 21 25.68 7.25 9.89
C SER A 21 25.62 7.59 11.37
N HIS A 22 25.72 6.56 12.20
CA HIS A 22 25.88 6.66 13.64
C HIS A 22 27.03 5.77 14.09
N PRO A 23 27.97 6.24 14.93
CA PRO A 23 29.15 5.48 15.31
C PRO A 23 28.82 4.17 16.04
N ASP A 24 27.73 4.15 16.80
CA ASP A 24 27.34 3.02 17.66
C ASP A 24 26.31 2.07 17.04
N PHE A 25 25.81 2.34 15.82
CA PHE A 25 24.74 1.54 15.21
C PHE A 25 25.02 1.18 13.75
N VAL A 26 24.57 -0.01 13.36
CA VAL A 26 24.36 -0.32 11.94
C VAL A 26 23.06 0.37 11.52
N CYS A 27 23.14 1.25 10.52
CA CYS A 27 22.05 2.14 10.17
C CYS A 27 21.26 1.65 8.94
N LEU A 28 19.93 1.64 9.07
CA LEU A 28 18.98 1.52 7.96
C LEU A 28 18.20 2.83 7.84
N SER A 29 18.44 3.60 6.78
CA SER A 29 17.77 4.88 6.56
C SER A 29 16.46 4.67 5.80
N ILE A 30 15.32 4.93 6.45
CA ILE A 30 14.01 4.74 5.83
C ILE A 30 13.85 5.65 4.61
N ASP A 31 14.10 6.95 4.78
CA ASP A 31 13.84 7.98 3.76
C ASP A 31 14.71 7.84 2.48
N ARG A 32 15.70 6.94 2.50
CA ARG A 32 16.57 6.65 1.33
C ARG A 32 16.30 5.29 0.72
N SER A 33 15.72 4.38 1.49
CA SER A 33 15.52 2.98 1.09
C SER A 33 14.08 2.72 0.66
N PHE A 34 13.12 3.46 1.20
CA PHE A 34 11.70 3.22 0.99
C PHE A 34 11.00 4.53 0.62
N PHE A 35 10.37 4.54 -0.54
CA PHE A 35 9.74 5.74 -1.09
C PHE A 35 8.24 5.60 -1.11
N TYR A 36 7.57 6.69 -0.78
CA TYR A 36 6.13 6.86 -1.02
C TYR A 36 5.96 7.83 -2.18
N THR A 37 5.24 7.42 -3.20
CA THR A 37 4.88 8.28 -4.33
C THR A 37 3.50 8.86 -4.06
N GLY A 38 3.46 10.13 -3.65
CA GLY A 38 2.19 10.82 -3.39
C GLY A 38 1.47 11.24 -4.66
N PHE A 39 0.14 11.20 -4.62
CA PHE A 39 -0.72 11.73 -5.70
C PHE A 39 -0.94 13.24 -5.56
N SER A 40 -0.92 13.74 -4.33
CA SER A 40 -1.13 15.13 -3.96
C SER A 40 -0.25 15.45 -2.73
N ASP A 41 -0.82 16.06 -1.69
CA ASP A 41 -0.14 16.34 -0.43
C ASP A 41 0.01 15.12 0.49
N ASP A 42 -0.58 13.98 0.12
CA ASP A 42 -0.46 12.71 0.84
C ASP A 42 1.00 12.24 0.91
N PHE A 43 1.30 11.48 1.96
CA PHE A 43 2.68 11.07 2.25
C PHE A 43 2.81 9.64 2.79
N GLY A 44 1.70 8.91 2.91
CA GLY A 44 1.64 7.58 3.48
C GLY A 44 0.21 7.17 3.84
N PRO A 45 0.04 6.03 4.55
CA PRO A 45 1.09 5.12 5.00
C PRO A 45 1.81 4.42 3.85
N MET A 46 2.97 3.83 4.13
CA MET A 46 3.70 3.03 3.14
C MET A 46 2.85 1.83 2.69
N SER A 47 2.96 1.44 1.42
CA SER A 47 2.19 0.32 0.84
C SER A 47 2.58 -1.02 1.46
N LEU A 48 1.76 -2.06 1.25
CA LEU A 48 2.06 -3.39 1.78
C LEU A 48 3.34 -3.98 1.19
N GLY A 49 3.61 -3.73 -0.10
CA GLY A 49 4.87 -4.11 -0.75
C GLY A 49 6.08 -3.47 -0.06
N THR A 50 6.00 -2.20 0.30
CA THR A 50 7.07 -1.53 1.06
C THR A 50 7.21 -2.05 2.48
N VAL A 51 6.09 -2.38 3.15
CA VAL A 51 6.12 -3.00 4.49
C VAL A 51 6.84 -4.36 4.43
N TYR A 52 6.58 -5.17 3.41
CA TYR A 52 7.25 -6.45 3.19
C TYR A 52 8.74 -6.27 2.85
N GLU A 53 9.08 -5.31 1.98
CA GLU A 53 10.47 -5.01 1.64
C GLU A 53 11.25 -4.58 2.90
N PHE A 54 10.69 -3.68 3.70
CA PHE A 54 11.26 -3.25 4.97
C PHE A 54 11.47 -4.44 5.92
N PHE A 55 10.47 -5.32 6.05
CA PHE A 55 10.58 -6.53 6.84
C PHE A 55 11.75 -7.40 6.38
N CYS A 56 11.84 -7.70 5.08
CA CYS A 56 12.90 -8.51 4.49
C CYS A 56 14.29 -7.90 4.68
N VAL A 57 14.44 -6.59 4.46
CA VAL A 57 15.72 -5.88 4.64
C VAL A 57 16.15 -5.91 6.10
N LEU A 58 15.22 -5.63 7.02
CA LEU A 58 15.53 -5.63 8.45
C LEU A 58 15.89 -7.02 8.97
N GLU A 59 15.17 -8.07 8.56
CA GLU A 59 15.52 -9.46 8.91
C GLU A 59 16.93 -9.84 8.42
N LYS A 60 17.27 -9.48 7.18
CA LYS A 60 18.61 -9.72 6.62
C LYS A 60 19.69 -8.98 7.41
N LEU A 61 19.42 -7.73 7.83
CA LEU A 61 20.35 -6.96 8.66
C LEU A 61 20.51 -7.59 10.04
N MET A 62 19.42 -8.00 10.69
CA MET A 62 19.44 -8.64 12.00
C MET A 62 20.22 -9.96 12.00
N ILE A 63 20.16 -10.74 10.91
CA ILE A 63 20.96 -11.96 10.71
C ILE A 63 22.42 -11.62 10.45
N LYS A 64 22.70 -10.68 9.55
CA LYS A 64 24.07 -10.30 9.17
C LYS A 64 24.86 -9.70 10.34
N HIS A 65 24.16 -8.95 11.19
CA HIS A 65 24.72 -8.27 12.34
C HIS A 65 24.14 -8.87 13.62
N GLU A 66 24.64 -10.04 14.02
CA GLU A 66 24.09 -10.83 15.13
C GLU A 66 24.20 -10.13 16.49
N THR A 67 25.18 -9.24 16.67
CA THR A 67 25.46 -8.59 17.97
C THR A 67 25.28 -7.07 17.96
N ASP A 68 25.38 -6.41 16.80
CA ASP A 68 25.39 -4.94 16.70
C ASP A 68 23.99 -4.33 16.88
N SER A 69 23.87 -3.20 17.56
CA SER A 69 22.57 -2.50 17.58
C SER A 69 22.24 -1.94 16.19
N ILE A 70 20.98 -2.07 15.78
CA ILE A 70 20.46 -1.57 14.51
C ILE A 70 19.70 -0.26 14.77
N ALA A 71 20.07 0.80 14.05
CA ALA A 71 19.33 2.05 14.02
C ALA A 71 18.45 2.12 12.78
N ILE A 72 17.14 2.13 12.97
CA ILE A 72 16.18 2.54 11.97
C ILE A 72 16.19 4.07 11.97
N GLN A 73 16.82 4.66 10.97
CA GLN A 73 17.01 6.11 10.88
C GLN A 73 15.92 6.76 10.04
N THR A 74 15.47 7.93 10.48
CA THR A 74 14.54 8.76 9.73
C THR A 74 14.83 10.25 9.88
N LEU A 75 14.42 11.04 8.88
CA LEU A 75 14.60 12.49 8.88
C LEU A 75 13.80 13.18 9.99
N PRO A 76 14.30 14.31 10.54
CA PRO A 76 13.66 15.05 11.62
C PRO A 76 12.49 15.91 11.15
N ASN A 77 11.48 15.30 10.53
CA ASN A 77 10.22 15.94 10.17
C ASN A 77 9.04 15.01 10.45
N PHE A 78 7.86 15.60 10.68
CA PHE A 78 6.68 14.85 11.10
C PHE A 78 6.26 13.75 10.13
N ARG A 79 6.34 13.97 8.80
CA ARG A 79 5.92 12.97 7.79
C ARG A 79 6.84 11.74 7.80
N SER A 80 8.14 11.98 7.79
CA SER A 80 9.16 10.92 7.87
C SER A 80 9.05 10.12 9.16
N VAL A 81 8.95 10.79 10.31
CA VAL A 81 8.78 10.13 11.61
C VAL A 81 7.48 9.30 11.65
N THR A 82 6.38 9.82 11.10
CA THR A 82 5.11 9.09 11.01
C THR A 82 5.24 7.78 10.23
N ASN A 83 5.85 7.81 9.04
CA ASN A 83 6.08 6.60 8.25
C ASN A 83 7.08 5.65 8.90
N ALA A 84 8.08 6.16 9.61
CA ALA A 84 9.02 5.33 10.35
C ALA A 84 8.36 4.59 11.51
N VAL A 85 7.50 5.27 12.27
CA VAL A 85 6.69 4.63 13.32
C VAL A 85 5.77 3.57 12.71
N PHE A 86 5.14 3.85 11.56
CA PHE A 86 4.30 2.87 10.87
C PHE A 86 5.08 1.62 10.41
N LEU A 87 6.24 1.77 9.77
CA LEU A 87 7.06 0.64 9.32
C LEU A 87 7.58 -0.21 10.50
N VAL A 88 8.12 0.46 11.54
CA VAL A 88 8.61 -0.22 12.75
C VAL A 88 7.48 -0.92 13.51
N GLY A 89 6.31 -0.27 13.61
CA GLY A 89 5.10 -0.87 14.18
C GLY A 89 4.65 -2.10 13.39
N SER A 90 4.63 -1.99 12.06
CA SER A 90 4.26 -3.08 11.15
C SER A 90 5.22 -4.27 11.30
N TYR A 91 6.53 -4.03 11.37
CA TYR A 91 7.51 -5.07 11.65
C TYR A 91 7.23 -5.78 12.98
N MET A 92 6.92 -5.05 14.05
CA MET A 92 6.61 -5.66 15.34
C MET A 92 5.35 -6.54 15.29
N ILE A 93 4.32 -6.12 14.56
CA ILE A 93 3.08 -6.89 14.35
C ILE A 93 3.37 -8.16 13.55
N MET A 94 4.06 -8.02 12.41
CA MET A 94 4.29 -9.13 11.48
C MET A 94 5.28 -10.15 12.05
N LYS A 95 6.36 -9.70 12.71
CA LYS A 95 7.40 -10.56 13.28
C LYS A 95 6.98 -11.22 14.59
N PHE A 96 6.40 -10.44 15.52
CA PHE A 96 6.19 -10.88 16.90
C PHE A 96 4.73 -11.05 17.28
N SER A 97 3.79 -10.81 16.36
CA SER A 97 2.35 -10.87 16.65
C SER A 97 1.89 -9.90 17.75
N PHE A 98 2.59 -8.77 17.92
CA PHE A 98 2.25 -7.82 18.97
C PHE A 98 0.89 -7.14 18.69
N GLY A 99 0.11 -6.98 19.75
CA GLY A 99 -1.10 -6.16 19.73
C GLY A 99 -0.78 -4.66 19.79
N ILE A 100 -1.78 -3.83 19.47
CA ILE A 100 -1.59 -2.39 19.32
C ILE A 100 -1.05 -1.73 20.59
N ASP A 101 -1.54 -2.10 21.78
CA ASP A 101 -1.09 -1.50 23.05
C ASP A 101 0.41 -1.67 23.28
N VAL A 102 0.95 -2.85 22.94
CA VAL A 102 2.38 -3.14 23.06
C VAL A 102 3.17 -2.31 22.07
N VAL A 103 2.73 -2.26 20.81
CA VAL A 103 3.37 -1.46 19.76
C VAL A 103 3.41 0.01 20.16
N MET A 104 2.29 0.58 20.60
CA MET A 104 2.18 1.97 21.00
C MET A 104 3.05 2.29 22.23
N ASP A 105 3.15 1.39 23.20
CA ASP A 105 4.06 1.58 24.34
C ASP A 105 5.54 1.62 23.89
N LYS A 106 5.93 0.79 22.91
CA LYS A 106 7.30 0.79 22.38
C LYS A 106 7.68 2.07 21.64
N VAL A 107 6.72 2.71 20.97
CA VAL A 107 6.96 3.94 20.19
C VAL A 107 6.49 5.22 20.88
N LYS A 108 5.99 5.15 22.11
CA LYS A 108 5.36 6.29 22.82
C LYS A 108 6.21 7.56 22.87
N ASN A 109 7.53 7.41 22.95
CA ASN A 109 8.46 8.54 23.07
C ASN A 109 8.56 9.38 21.78
N VAL A 110 8.18 8.81 20.63
CA VAL A 110 8.20 9.51 19.34
C VAL A 110 6.82 9.87 18.81
N MET A 111 5.74 9.40 19.47
CA MET A 111 4.37 9.65 19.02
C MET A 111 4.02 11.14 18.94
N ALA A 112 4.60 11.98 19.80
CA ALA A 112 4.43 13.44 19.75
C ALA A 112 5.00 14.09 18.48
N MET A 113 5.83 13.36 17.72
CA MET A 113 6.41 13.76 16.45
C MET A 113 5.74 13.10 15.24
N THR A 114 4.54 12.53 15.44
CA THR A 114 3.72 11.99 14.35
C THR A 114 2.58 12.94 13.99
N VAL A 115 2.10 12.86 12.75
CA VAL A 115 0.92 13.57 12.23
C VAL A 115 -0.02 12.56 11.58
N PRO A 116 -1.34 12.82 11.53
CA PRO A 116 -2.26 11.94 10.84
C PRO A 116 -1.96 11.89 9.33
N TYR A 117 -2.27 10.75 8.73
CA TYR A 117 -2.36 10.59 7.29
C TYR A 117 -3.59 11.31 6.75
N ARG A 118 -3.47 11.78 5.51
CA ARG A 118 -4.51 12.49 4.77
C ARG A 118 -4.86 11.73 3.50
N ASP A 119 -6.05 11.98 2.97
CA ASP A 119 -6.42 11.51 1.64
C ASP A 119 -5.75 12.32 0.52
N VAL A 120 -5.95 11.86 -0.72
CA VAL A 120 -5.42 12.45 -1.95
C VAL A 120 -6.25 13.64 -2.45
N SER A 121 -7.36 13.97 -1.77
CA SER A 121 -8.27 15.03 -2.17
C SER A 121 -7.60 16.41 -2.11
N PRO A 122 -7.86 17.29 -3.10
CA PRO A 122 -7.34 18.64 -3.07
C PRO A 122 -8.01 19.46 -1.95
N GLY A 123 -7.24 20.33 -1.31
CA GLY A 123 -7.75 21.30 -0.35
C GLY A 123 -7.75 20.83 1.11
N ILE A 124 -8.82 21.17 1.83
CA ILE A 124 -8.93 21.01 3.28
C ILE A 124 -9.19 19.55 3.62
N GLN A 125 -8.40 19.02 4.57
CA GLN A 125 -8.59 17.69 5.14
C GLN A 125 -9.87 17.63 5.96
N ASN A 126 -10.71 16.63 5.68
CA ASN A 126 -11.98 16.42 6.38
C ASN A 126 -11.98 15.17 7.26
N PHE A 127 -10.93 14.36 7.21
CA PHE A 127 -10.77 13.14 8.00
C PHE A 127 -9.29 12.85 8.22
N ASP A 128 -8.93 12.57 9.48
CA ASP A 128 -7.57 12.25 9.90
C ASP A 128 -7.48 10.74 10.18
N LEU A 129 -6.50 10.05 9.57
CA LEU A 129 -6.21 8.65 9.85
C LEU A 129 -4.88 8.54 10.60
N SER A 130 -4.90 8.09 11.86
CA SER A 130 -3.67 8.02 12.66
C SER A 130 -2.81 6.79 12.31
N VAL A 131 -1.53 6.82 12.68
CA VAL A 131 -0.65 5.63 12.59
C VAL A 131 -1.23 4.44 13.35
N GLN A 132 -1.86 4.69 14.50
CA GLN A 132 -2.48 3.65 15.30
C GLN A 132 -3.66 2.98 14.56
N ASP A 133 -4.45 3.76 13.82
CA ASP A 133 -5.56 3.23 13.01
C ASP A 133 -5.03 2.32 11.88
N CYS A 134 -3.99 2.75 11.18
CA CYS A 134 -3.33 1.95 10.14
C CYS A 134 -2.77 0.63 10.70
N LEU A 135 -2.10 0.67 11.85
CA LEU A 135 -1.55 -0.52 12.51
C LEU A 135 -2.65 -1.47 13.00
N ASN A 136 -3.77 -0.95 13.50
CA ASN A 136 -4.96 -1.76 13.82
C ASN A 136 -5.54 -2.44 12.58
N GLY A 137 -5.56 -1.74 11.45
CA GLY A 137 -5.92 -2.31 10.15
C GLY A 137 -5.05 -3.51 9.78
N LEU A 138 -3.73 -3.37 9.89
CA LEU A 138 -2.79 -4.46 9.63
C LEU A 138 -2.97 -5.64 10.59
N ILE A 139 -3.15 -5.38 11.90
CA ILE A 139 -3.47 -6.42 12.89
C ILE A 139 -4.72 -7.19 12.48
N LYS A 140 -5.77 -6.45 12.06
CA LYS A 140 -7.03 -7.07 11.66
C LYS A 140 -6.86 -7.90 10.38
N ALA A 141 -6.21 -7.36 9.36
CA ALA A 141 -5.92 -8.06 8.10
C ALA A 141 -5.13 -9.37 8.36
N ARG A 142 -4.08 -9.30 9.18
CA ARG A 142 -3.32 -10.49 9.61
C ARG A 142 -4.19 -11.50 10.36
N SER A 143 -5.04 -11.05 11.28
CA SER A 143 -5.94 -11.95 12.04
C SER A 143 -6.97 -12.67 11.17
N LEU A 144 -7.29 -12.09 10.00
CA LEU A 144 -8.18 -12.68 8.99
C LEU A 144 -7.43 -13.52 7.96
N GLY A 145 -6.09 -13.60 8.06
CA GLY A 145 -5.25 -14.31 7.09
C GLY A 145 -5.10 -13.58 5.75
N TRP A 146 -5.35 -12.27 5.70
CA TRP A 146 -5.22 -11.48 4.47
C TRP A 146 -3.77 -11.09 4.15
N VAL A 147 -2.91 -11.11 5.16
CA VAL A 147 -1.48 -10.79 5.01
C VAL A 147 -0.67 -11.84 5.74
N ASP A 148 0.22 -12.51 5.00
CA ASP A 148 1.17 -13.49 5.53
C ASP A 148 2.56 -13.21 4.94
N PHE A 149 3.57 -13.02 5.80
CA PHE A 149 4.96 -12.83 5.38
C PHE A 149 5.80 -14.11 5.52
N GLY A 150 5.12 -15.26 5.63
CA GLY A 150 5.75 -16.57 5.48
C GLY A 150 6.24 -16.85 4.05
N PRO A 151 6.95 -17.96 3.84
CA PRO A 151 7.59 -18.29 2.55
C PRO A 151 6.67 -18.28 1.33
N ASP A 152 5.40 -18.64 1.52
CA ASP A 152 4.40 -18.75 0.44
C ASP A 152 3.24 -17.74 0.63
N GLY A 153 3.45 -16.70 1.45
CA GLY A 153 2.38 -15.82 1.94
C GLY A 153 2.19 -14.52 1.15
N PHE A 154 3.28 -13.85 0.76
CA PHE A 154 3.23 -12.56 0.07
C PHE A 154 4.25 -12.51 -1.06
N ASP A 155 3.76 -12.36 -2.29
CA ASP A 155 4.58 -12.25 -3.49
C ASP A 155 4.82 -10.77 -3.82
N LEU A 156 6.02 -10.28 -3.49
CA LEU A 156 6.41 -8.90 -3.79
C LEU A 156 6.57 -8.65 -5.29
N GLU A 157 6.96 -9.66 -6.07
CA GLU A 157 7.16 -9.51 -7.51
C GLU A 157 5.81 -9.35 -8.20
N GLU A 158 4.84 -10.20 -7.88
CA GLU A 158 3.46 -10.07 -8.36
C GLU A 158 2.83 -8.74 -7.91
N TYR A 159 2.93 -8.42 -6.62
CA TYR A 159 2.41 -7.17 -6.07
C TYR A 159 2.97 -5.95 -6.80
N SER A 160 4.31 -5.88 -6.97
CA SER A 160 4.97 -4.74 -7.62
C SER A 160 4.75 -4.72 -9.13
N HIS A 161 4.55 -5.89 -9.74
CA HIS A 161 4.18 -5.99 -11.14
C HIS A 161 2.85 -5.28 -11.36
N TYR A 162 1.80 -5.68 -10.66
CA TYR A 162 0.45 -5.15 -10.85
C TYR A 162 0.19 -3.77 -10.22
N ASP A 163 0.98 -3.35 -9.21
CA ASP A 163 1.00 -1.97 -8.70
C ASP A 163 1.39 -0.97 -9.79
N SER A 164 2.17 -1.42 -10.78
CA SER A 164 2.65 -0.53 -11.83
C SER A 164 1.48 -0.03 -12.71
N PRO A 165 1.38 1.28 -12.96
CA PRO A 165 0.43 1.82 -13.93
C PRO A 165 0.73 1.40 -15.37
N LEU A 166 1.83 0.68 -15.60
CA LEU A 166 2.21 0.09 -16.87
C LEU A 166 1.83 -1.40 -16.99
N ASN A 167 1.24 -1.97 -15.94
CA ASN A 167 0.87 -3.38 -15.82
C ASN A 167 -0.45 -3.52 -15.02
N ALA A 168 -1.53 -2.91 -15.51
CA ALA A 168 -2.90 -3.02 -15.01
C ALA A 168 -3.33 -2.13 -13.81
N ASP A 169 -2.42 -1.57 -13.02
CA ASP A 169 -2.79 -0.70 -11.87
C ASP A 169 -3.84 -1.39 -10.97
N LEU A 170 -3.45 -2.55 -10.45
CA LEU A 170 -4.33 -3.56 -9.87
C LEU A 170 -3.78 -4.08 -8.54
N HIS A 171 -4.67 -4.21 -7.56
CA HIS A 171 -4.38 -4.81 -6.26
C HIS A 171 -5.48 -5.75 -5.81
N GLU A 172 -5.08 -6.91 -5.30
CA GLU A 172 -5.97 -7.76 -4.52
C GLU A 172 -6.12 -7.19 -3.10
N ILE A 173 -7.29 -6.62 -2.80
CA ILE A 173 -7.60 -5.97 -1.53
C ILE A 173 -7.96 -7.00 -0.45
N VAL A 174 -8.68 -8.05 -0.86
CA VAL A 174 -9.04 -9.17 -0.01
C VAL A 174 -8.71 -10.46 -0.75
N PRO A 175 -7.76 -11.28 -0.25
CA PRO A 175 -7.32 -12.48 -0.94
C PRO A 175 -8.46 -13.43 -1.33
N GLY A 176 -8.50 -13.81 -2.60
CA GLY A 176 -9.50 -14.67 -3.21
C GLY A 176 -10.91 -14.07 -3.28
N LYS A 177 -11.05 -12.75 -3.06
CA LYS A 177 -12.38 -12.13 -2.90
C LYS A 177 -12.59 -10.81 -3.62
N LEU A 178 -11.65 -9.87 -3.50
CA LEU A 178 -11.84 -8.52 -4.00
C LEU A 178 -10.55 -7.99 -4.61
N VAL A 179 -10.61 -7.69 -5.90
CA VAL A 179 -9.57 -7.01 -6.65
C VAL A 179 -10.06 -5.60 -7.01
N ALA A 180 -9.23 -4.60 -6.80
CA ALA A 180 -9.43 -3.24 -7.28
C ALA A 180 -8.44 -2.98 -8.42
N MET A 181 -8.90 -2.36 -9.50
CA MET A 181 -8.06 -2.09 -10.67
C MET A 181 -8.51 -0.83 -11.40
N ARG A 182 -7.59 -0.23 -12.17
CA ARG A 182 -7.95 0.79 -13.15
C ARG A 182 -8.94 0.22 -14.18
N GLY A 183 -9.93 1.01 -14.54
CA GLY A 183 -10.93 0.63 -15.54
C GLY A 183 -10.28 0.42 -16.93
N PRO A 184 -10.64 -0.66 -17.66
CA PRO A 184 -10.25 -0.82 -19.06
C PRO A 184 -10.78 0.32 -19.94
N LYS A 185 -10.18 0.47 -21.12
CA LYS A 185 -10.66 1.38 -22.18
C LYS A 185 -10.72 0.68 -23.52
N GLU A 186 -11.62 1.12 -24.40
CA GLU A 186 -11.57 0.72 -25.80
C GLU A 186 -10.31 1.27 -26.48
N ILE A 187 -9.41 0.38 -26.86
CA ILE A 187 -8.17 0.71 -27.57
C ILE A 187 -8.42 0.61 -29.09
N PRO A 188 -8.05 1.64 -29.87
CA PRO A 188 -8.23 1.61 -31.32
C PRO A 188 -7.47 0.46 -32.01
N ASN A 189 -7.93 0.09 -33.21
CA ASN A 189 -7.28 -0.89 -34.09
C ASN A 189 -7.11 -2.32 -33.54
N GLY A 190 -7.70 -2.64 -32.38
CA GLY A 190 -7.60 -3.96 -31.76
C GLY A 190 -6.27 -4.20 -31.03
N ASP A 191 -5.50 -3.14 -30.76
CA ASP A 191 -4.34 -3.23 -29.89
C ASP A 191 -4.77 -3.53 -28.44
N GLN A 192 -3.88 -4.17 -27.67
CA GLN A 192 -4.17 -4.56 -26.29
C GLN A 192 -3.98 -3.42 -25.29
N TRP A 193 -3.20 -2.40 -25.67
CA TRP A 193 -2.85 -1.28 -24.80
C TRP A 193 -2.34 -0.08 -25.59
N GLU A 194 -2.39 1.10 -24.97
CA GLU A 194 -1.73 2.32 -25.45
C GLU A 194 -1.04 3.08 -24.32
N ASP A 195 0.14 3.65 -24.58
CA ASP A 195 0.84 4.49 -23.62
C ASP A 195 0.26 5.91 -23.64
N VAL A 196 -0.15 6.40 -22.47
CA VAL A 196 -0.67 7.75 -22.27
C VAL A 196 0.42 8.62 -21.64
N PRO A 197 0.99 9.59 -22.38
CA PRO A 197 2.00 10.50 -21.83
C PRO A 197 1.37 11.53 -20.88
N GLN A 198 2.17 12.06 -19.94
CA GLN A 198 1.79 13.26 -19.19
C GLN A 198 2.03 14.53 -20.01
N ASP A 199 1.39 15.62 -19.60
CA ASP A 199 1.53 16.95 -20.22
C ASP A 199 2.98 17.48 -20.24
N ASP A 200 3.82 17.03 -19.31
CA ASP A 200 5.23 17.41 -19.20
C ASP A 200 6.19 16.47 -19.95
N GLY A 201 5.65 15.48 -20.67
CA GLY A 201 6.41 14.49 -21.42
C GLY A 201 7.07 13.41 -20.57
N THR A 202 6.78 13.36 -19.26
CA THR A 202 7.23 12.29 -18.37
C THR A 202 6.25 11.10 -18.36
N PHE A 203 6.63 10.03 -17.64
CA PHE A 203 5.88 8.78 -17.59
C PHE A 203 4.45 9.01 -17.08
N GLY A 204 3.45 8.75 -17.93
CA GLY A 204 2.05 8.74 -17.53
C GLY A 204 1.62 7.36 -17.06
N HIS A 205 0.82 6.68 -17.85
CA HIS A 205 0.33 5.33 -17.56
C HIS A 205 0.00 4.60 -18.85
N ARG A 206 -0.37 3.33 -18.75
CA ARG A 206 -0.85 2.52 -19.87
C ARG A 206 -2.34 2.29 -19.71
N GLU A 207 -3.09 2.54 -20.77
CA GLU A 207 -4.48 2.13 -20.87
C GLU A 207 -4.54 0.75 -21.52
N PHE A 208 -5.44 -0.10 -21.03
CA PHE A 208 -5.53 -1.50 -21.45
C PHE A 208 -6.93 -1.82 -21.95
N SER A 209 -6.98 -2.66 -22.98
CA SER A 209 -8.23 -3.15 -23.53
C SER A 209 -8.90 -4.15 -22.57
N PRO A 210 -10.22 -4.35 -22.68
CA PRO A 210 -10.92 -5.39 -21.91
C PRO A 210 -10.34 -6.79 -22.15
N GLU A 211 -9.90 -7.09 -23.38
CA GLU A 211 -9.28 -8.37 -23.75
C GLU A 211 -8.00 -8.61 -22.96
N HIS A 212 -7.16 -7.59 -22.78
CA HIS A 212 -5.94 -7.70 -21.97
C HIS A 212 -6.26 -8.07 -20.52
N PHE A 213 -7.32 -7.48 -19.97
CA PHE A 213 -7.76 -7.77 -18.61
C PHE A 213 -8.39 -9.16 -18.45
N VAL A 214 -8.91 -9.80 -19.49
CA VAL A 214 -9.49 -11.16 -19.37
C VAL A 214 -8.46 -12.13 -18.80
N ASP A 215 -7.25 -12.15 -19.37
CA ASP A 215 -6.19 -13.07 -18.95
C ASP A 215 -5.74 -12.81 -17.50
N ILE A 216 -5.67 -11.53 -17.11
CA ILE A 216 -5.29 -11.13 -15.75
C ILE A 216 -6.39 -11.53 -14.76
N LEU A 217 -7.64 -11.19 -15.05
CA LEU A 217 -8.78 -11.48 -14.17
C LEU A 217 -8.99 -12.99 -13.99
N GLN A 218 -8.72 -13.80 -15.01
CA GLN A 218 -8.76 -15.25 -14.89
C GLN A 218 -7.65 -15.80 -13.98
N GLN A 219 -6.45 -15.21 -13.97
CA GLN A 219 -5.38 -15.58 -13.03
C GLN A 219 -5.80 -15.34 -11.58
N PHE A 220 -6.49 -14.22 -11.31
CA PHE A 220 -7.09 -13.91 -10.01
C PHE A 220 -8.42 -14.63 -9.74
N ASN A 221 -8.85 -15.56 -10.61
CA ASN A 221 -10.11 -16.31 -10.49
C ASN A 221 -11.36 -15.42 -10.35
N VAL A 222 -11.33 -14.24 -10.96
CA VAL A 222 -12.43 -13.27 -10.89
C VAL A 222 -13.64 -13.80 -11.66
N GLN A 223 -14.79 -13.84 -10.98
CA GLN A 223 -16.06 -14.31 -11.57
C GLN A 223 -16.97 -13.15 -12.00
N ALA A 224 -16.76 -11.96 -11.46
CA ALA A 224 -17.57 -10.79 -11.73
C ALA A 224 -16.74 -9.50 -11.67
N VAL A 225 -17.00 -8.61 -12.63
CA VAL A 225 -16.52 -7.22 -12.64
C VAL A 225 -17.67 -6.31 -12.27
N VAL A 226 -17.45 -5.41 -11.31
CA VAL A 226 -18.39 -4.36 -10.97
C VAL A 226 -17.87 -3.03 -11.51
N ARG A 227 -18.58 -2.46 -12.49
CA ARG A 227 -18.24 -1.15 -13.07
C ARG A 227 -18.96 -0.02 -12.32
N LEU A 228 -18.20 0.89 -11.74
CA LEU A 228 -18.69 2.01 -10.93
C LEU A 228 -18.66 3.36 -11.67
N ASN A 229 -17.94 3.45 -12.79
CA ASN A 229 -17.81 4.64 -13.63
C ASN A 229 -18.62 4.52 -14.92
N ASP A 230 -18.73 5.62 -15.67
CA ASP A 230 -19.35 5.62 -16.99
C ASP A 230 -18.66 4.62 -17.93
N PRO A 231 -19.42 3.89 -18.78
CA PRO A 231 -18.86 2.92 -19.71
C PRO A 231 -17.77 3.50 -20.63
N GLN A 232 -16.52 3.04 -20.46
CA GLN A 232 -15.39 3.34 -21.36
C GLN A 232 -15.06 2.18 -22.31
N TYR A 233 -15.79 1.08 -22.20
CA TYR A 233 -15.59 -0.15 -22.97
C TYR A 233 -16.85 -1.03 -23.01
N SER A 234 -16.93 -1.89 -24.02
CA SER A 234 -17.98 -2.92 -24.10
C SER A 234 -17.78 -4.03 -23.06
N LYS A 235 -18.79 -4.23 -22.20
CA LYS A 235 -18.83 -5.35 -21.22
C LYS A 235 -18.92 -6.73 -21.87
N GLN A 236 -19.23 -6.80 -23.16
CA GLN A 236 -19.44 -8.07 -23.87
C GLN A 236 -18.18 -8.93 -23.87
N VAL A 237 -16.99 -8.31 -23.93
CA VAL A 237 -15.70 -9.03 -23.89
C VAL A 237 -15.58 -9.88 -22.62
N PHE A 238 -15.95 -9.34 -21.45
CA PHE A 238 -15.94 -10.10 -20.21
C PHE A 238 -17.01 -11.19 -20.17
N ILE A 239 -18.23 -10.88 -20.62
CA ILE A 239 -19.35 -11.84 -20.65
C ILE A 239 -19.03 -13.04 -21.54
N ASP A 240 -18.46 -12.79 -22.73
CA ASP A 240 -18.06 -13.83 -23.68
C ASP A 240 -16.95 -14.73 -23.13
N ASN A 241 -16.16 -14.23 -22.17
CA ASN A 241 -15.11 -14.95 -21.47
C ASN A 241 -15.53 -15.47 -20.09
N GLY A 242 -16.84 -15.54 -19.82
CA GLY A 242 -17.39 -16.15 -18.60
C GLY A 242 -17.29 -15.30 -17.34
N ILE A 243 -16.95 -14.01 -17.47
CA ILE A 243 -16.89 -13.05 -16.37
C ILE A 243 -18.16 -12.21 -16.37
N ALA A 244 -18.95 -12.30 -15.30
CA ALA A 244 -20.18 -11.50 -15.17
C ALA A 244 -19.83 -10.01 -15.04
N VAL A 245 -20.71 -9.12 -15.52
CA VAL A 245 -20.52 -7.68 -15.37
C VAL A 245 -21.75 -7.04 -14.75
N ALA A 246 -21.55 -6.36 -13.62
CA ALA A 246 -22.56 -5.54 -12.96
C ALA A 246 -22.23 -4.05 -13.15
N GLU A 247 -23.21 -3.28 -13.62
CA GLU A 247 -23.07 -1.83 -13.81
C GLU A 247 -23.76 -1.11 -12.64
N LEU A 248 -22.94 -0.55 -11.75
CA LEU A 248 -23.35 0.13 -10.54
C LEU A 248 -22.82 1.57 -10.53
N CYS A 249 -23.01 2.28 -11.65
CA CYS A 249 -22.47 3.61 -11.87
C CYS A 249 -23.06 4.65 -10.91
N PHE A 250 -22.22 5.53 -10.38
CA PHE A 250 -22.62 6.72 -9.62
C PHE A 250 -21.64 7.87 -9.90
N GLU A 251 -21.98 9.09 -9.48
CA GLU A 251 -21.19 10.29 -9.76
C GLU A 251 -19.80 10.22 -9.13
N ASP A 252 -18.77 10.55 -9.91
CA ASP A 252 -17.38 10.53 -9.46
C ASP A 252 -17.16 11.47 -8.27
N CYS A 253 -16.25 11.09 -7.37
CA CYS A 253 -15.94 11.81 -6.13
C CYS A 253 -17.14 12.02 -5.18
N THR A 254 -18.22 11.23 -5.30
CA THR A 254 -19.35 11.23 -4.37
C THR A 254 -19.44 9.94 -3.54
N SER A 255 -20.25 9.93 -2.49
CA SER A 255 -20.57 8.69 -1.78
C SER A 255 -21.64 7.90 -2.55
N PRO A 256 -21.51 6.56 -2.67
CA PRO A 256 -22.49 5.77 -3.41
C PRO A 256 -23.87 5.85 -2.74
N PRO A 257 -24.96 5.93 -3.53
CA PRO A 257 -26.31 5.77 -3.01
C PRO A 257 -26.47 4.45 -2.24
N VAL A 258 -27.33 4.45 -1.22
CA VAL A 258 -27.53 3.27 -0.35
C VAL A 258 -27.93 2.02 -1.14
N ASP A 259 -28.73 2.16 -2.19
CA ASP A 259 -29.14 1.03 -3.04
C ASP A 259 -27.98 0.50 -3.89
N VAL A 260 -27.07 1.37 -4.35
CA VAL A 260 -25.86 0.99 -5.07
C VAL A 260 -24.93 0.20 -4.14
N ALA A 261 -24.70 0.69 -2.93
CA ALA A 261 -23.91 -0.01 -1.91
C ALA A 261 -24.52 -1.37 -1.54
N ALA A 262 -25.85 -1.44 -1.37
CA ALA A 262 -26.54 -2.70 -1.08
C ALA A 262 -26.43 -3.72 -2.22
N LYS A 263 -26.52 -3.27 -3.49
CA LYS A 263 -26.31 -4.14 -4.66
C LYS A 263 -24.88 -4.66 -4.72
N PHE A 264 -23.88 -3.81 -4.45
CA PHE A 264 -22.48 -4.22 -4.38
C PHE A 264 -22.27 -5.34 -3.35
N LEU A 265 -22.78 -5.16 -2.13
CA LEU A 265 -22.70 -6.15 -1.06
C LEU A 265 -23.46 -7.46 -1.35
N ALA A 266 -24.46 -7.44 -2.23
CA ALA A 266 -25.16 -8.65 -2.64
C ALA A 266 -24.40 -9.45 -3.72
N ILE A 267 -23.50 -8.79 -4.46
CA ILE A 267 -22.63 -9.41 -5.47
C ILE A 267 -21.35 -9.94 -4.81
N ALA A 268 -20.75 -9.13 -3.93
CA ALA A 268 -19.55 -9.45 -3.18
C ALA A 268 -19.83 -10.54 -2.15
#